data_AF-A0A452XLN3-F1
#
_entry.id   AF-A0A452XLN3-F1
#
_cell.length_a   1.000
_cell.length_b   1.000
_cell.length_c   1.000
_cell.angle_alpha   90.00
_cell.angle_beta   90.00
_cell.angle_gamma   90.00
#
_symmetry.space_group_name_H-M   'P 1'
#
loop_
_entity.id
_entity.type
_entity.pdbx_description
1 polymer ?
#
loop_
_entity_poly.entity_id
_entity_poly.type
_entity_poly.pdbx_seq_one_letter_code
_entity_poly.pdbx_strand_id
1 'polypeptide(L)'
;KATKVVDRYQGMVKGYSGVFRLGEATSTWDADSPVIQRESWEHIKDEDIRKAAASFMGEIWQVPPMFSAIKHQVGGEKMYDKARRGESVELSPRRISIYKFDIERSLE
;
A
#
# COMPACT_ATOMS: atom_id res chain seq x y z
N LYS A 1 7.29 20.82 -25.04
CA LYS A 1 7.94 20.20 -23.86
C LYS A 1 6.94 19.24 -23.21
N ALA A 2 7.23 17.94 -23.19
CA ALA A 2 6.31 16.90 -22.67
C ALA A 2 6.01 17.01 -21.16
N THR A 3 6.85 17.73 -20.40
CA THR A 3 6.61 17.96 -18.97
C THR A 3 5.30 18.71 -18.67
N LYS A 4 4.75 19.46 -19.64
CA LYS A 4 3.47 20.18 -19.48
C LYS A 4 2.23 19.28 -19.42
N VAL A 5 2.35 17.99 -19.74
CA VAL A 5 1.22 17.05 -19.74
C VAL A 5 1.29 15.99 -18.64
N VAL A 6 2.25 16.11 -17.71
CA VAL A 6 2.49 15.10 -16.66
C VAL A 6 1.27 14.84 -15.78
N ASP A 7 0.49 15.87 -15.48
CA ASP A 7 -0.70 15.78 -14.63
C ASP A 7 -1.76 14.83 -15.23
N ARG A 8 -1.85 14.78 -16.57
CA ARG A 8 -2.75 13.86 -17.26
C ARG A 8 -2.38 12.40 -16.98
N TYR A 9 -1.09 12.08 -16.94
CA TYR A 9 -0.60 10.73 -16.67
C TYR A 9 -0.69 10.35 -15.19
N GLN A 10 -0.52 11.32 -14.30
CA GLN A 10 -0.65 11.08 -12.86
C GLN A 10 -2.09 10.70 -12.47
N GLY A 11 -3.08 11.29 -13.14
CA GLY A 11 -4.50 10.99 -12.91
C GLY A 11 -5.04 9.73 -13.61
N MET A 12 -4.21 9.01 -14.37
CA MET A 12 -4.65 7.78 -15.03
C MET A 12 -4.81 6.63 -14.04
N VAL A 13 -5.68 5.68 -14.39
CA VAL A 13 -5.75 4.38 -13.73
C VAL A 13 -4.41 3.66 -13.87
N LYS A 14 -3.98 3.02 -12.78
CA LYS A 14 -2.71 2.30 -12.69
C LYS A 14 -2.99 0.82 -12.49
N GLY A 15 -2.21 -0.03 -13.16
CA GLY A 15 -2.15 -1.47 -12.93
C GLY A 15 -0.87 -1.82 -12.19
N TYR A 16 -0.96 -2.80 -11.29
CA TYR A 16 0.15 -3.26 -10.47
C TYR A 16 0.18 -4.79 -10.45
N SER A 17 1.36 -5.36 -10.32
CA SER A 17 1.59 -6.80 -10.11
C SER A 17 2.77 -6.96 -9.15
N GLY A 18 2.73 -7.99 -8.32
CA GLY A 18 3.81 -8.28 -7.38
C GLY A 18 3.50 -9.48 -6.51
N VAL A 19 4.45 -9.82 -5.65
CA VAL A 19 4.35 -10.89 -4.66
C VAL A 19 4.54 -10.28 -3.29
N PHE A 20 3.76 -10.74 -2.32
CA PHE A 20 3.94 -10.40 -0.91
C PHE A 20 4.04 -11.69 -0.09
N ARG A 21 4.70 -11.60 1.07
CA ARG A 21 4.84 -12.72 1.99
C ARG A 21 3.78 -12.63 3.07
N LEU A 22 2.95 -13.66 3.16
CA LEU A 22 1.97 -13.77 4.24
C LEU A 22 2.68 -14.16 5.53
N GLY A 23 2.28 -13.55 6.65
CA GLY A 23 2.87 -13.81 7.96
C GLY A 23 4.15 -13.03 8.27
N GLU A 24 4.66 -12.18 7.37
CA GLU A 24 5.80 -11.29 7.66
C GLU A 24 5.37 -9.81 7.58
N ALA A 25 5.90 -8.98 8.47
CA ALA A 25 5.76 -7.53 8.39
C ALA A 25 7.12 -6.83 8.47
N THR A 26 7.25 -5.73 7.73
CA THR A 26 8.43 -4.85 7.71
C THR A 26 8.00 -3.43 8.10
N SER A 27 8.94 -2.58 8.49
CA SER A 27 8.64 -1.18 8.87
C SER A 27 8.18 -0.30 7.70
N THR A 28 8.55 -0.66 6.46
CA THR A 28 8.22 0.08 5.23
C THR A 28 7.09 -0.56 4.43
N TRP A 29 6.57 -1.71 4.86
CA TRP A 29 5.53 -2.50 4.17
C TRP A 29 5.96 -2.99 2.77
N ASP A 30 7.26 -3.09 2.54
CA ASP A 30 7.89 -3.66 1.36
C ASP A 30 9.09 -4.55 1.76
N ALA A 31 9.75 -5.15 0.77
CA ALA A 31 10.88 -6.05 0.98
C ALA A 31 12.22 -5.33 1.22
N ASP A 32 12.25 -3.99 1.21
CA ASP A 32 13.50 -3.21 1.32
C ASP A 32 13.97 -3.07 2.77
N SER A 33 13.10 -3.35 3.75
CA SER A 33 13.43 -3.31 5.17
C SER A 33 13.46 -4.72 5.80
N PRO A 34 14.27 -4.92 6.86
CA PRO A 34 14.24 -6.16 7.62
C PRO A 34 12.84 -6.50 8.16
N VAL A 35 12.55 -7.79 8.26
CA VAL A 35 11.33 -8.31 8.90
C VAL A 35 11.36 -7.97 10.39
N ILE A 36 10.31 -7.32 10.87
CA ILE A 36 10.16 -6.92 12.27
C ILE A 36 9.15 -7.80 13.03
N GLN A 37 8.30 -8.53 12.31
CA GLN A 37 7.30 -9.42 12.90
C GLN A 37 7.09 -10.65 12.02
N ARG A 38 6.89 -11.80 12.67
CA ARG A 38 6.47 -13.05 12.03
C ARG A 38 5.30 -13.66 12.78
N GLU A 39 4.32 -14.13 12.05
CA GLU A 39 3.14 -14.83 12.56
C GLU A 39 2.88 -16.10 11.71
N SER A 40 2.30 -17.12 12.34
CA SER A 40 1.89 -18.33 11.59
C SER A 40 0.78 -17.98 10.61
N TRP A 41 0.90 -18.49 9.39
CA TRP A 41 -0.03 -18.24 8.28
C TRP A 41 -0.52 -19.52 7.61
N GLU A 42 0.04 -20.66 7.96
CA GLU A 42 -0.18 -21.97 7.32
C GLU A 42 -1.64 -22.45 7.42
N HIS A 43 -2.39 -21.91 8.40
CA HIS A 43 -3.81 -22.18 8.58
C HIS A 43 -4.71 -21.47 7.55
N ILE A 44 -4.18 -20.49 6.81
CA ILE A 44 -4.94 -19.68 5.85
C ILE A 44 -5.05 -20.42 4.51
N LYS A 45 -6.28 -20.59 4.01
CA LYS A 45 -6.55 -21.28 2.74
C LYS A 45 -6.66 -20.30 1.58
N ASP A 46 -6.52 -20.80 0.35
CA ASP A 46 -6.65 -19.99 -0.87
C ASP A 46 -8.01 -19.30 -0.97
N GLU A 47 -9.07 -19.96 -0.47
CA GLU A 47 -10.41 -19.39 -0.41
C GLU A 47 -10.48 -18.18 0.52
N ASP A 48 -9.79 -18.21 1.66
CA ASP A 48 -9.72 -17.07 2.59
C ASP A 48 -9.02 -15.88 1.93
N ILE A 49 -7.93 -16.14 1.20
CA ILE A 49 -7.18 -15.13 0.45
C ILE A 49 -8.06 -14.49 -0.63
N ARG A 50 -8.76 -15.30 -1.43
CA ARG A 50 -9.68 -14.78 -2.48
C ARG A 50 -10.83 -13.99 -1.87
N LYS A 51 -11.39 -14.45 -0.75
CA LYS A 51 -12.47 -13.73 -0.04
C LYS A 51 -11.98 -12.39 0.50
N ALA A 52 -10.79 -12.35 1.09
CA ALA A 52 -10.18 -11.11 1.55
C ALA A 52 -9.92 -10.14 0.38
N ALA A 53 -9.34 -10.61 -0.72
CA ALA A 53 -9.12 -9.80 -1.93
C ALA A 53 -10.42 -9.22 -2.50
N ALA A 54 -11.49 -10.03 -2.56
CA ALA A 54 -12.80 -9.58 -3.01
C ALA A 54 -13.38 -8.47 -2.12
N SER A 55 -13.08 -8.46 -0.82
CA SER A 55 -13.57 -7.42 0.10
C SER A 55 -12.95 -6.03 -0.15
N PHE A 56 -11.83 -5.96 -0.86
CA PHE A 56 -11.19 -4.70 -1.24
C PHE A 56 -11.71 -4.11 -2.55
N MET A 57 -12.49 -4.87 -3.33
CA MET A 57 -13.04 -4.41 -4.61
C MET A 57 -14.05 -3.27 -4.40
N GLY A 58 -14.04 -2.29 -5.32
CA GLY A 58 -14.92 -1.12 -5.26
C GLY A 58 -14.31 0.08 -4.56
N GLU A 59 -15.16 0.96 -4.01
CA GLU A 59 -14.71 2.14 -3.27
C GLU A 59 -14.40 1.80 -1.80
N ILE A 60 -13.18 2.10 -1.37
CA ILE A 60 -12.75 1.90 0.02
C ILE A 60 -12.01 3.14 0.55
N TRP A 61 -11.95 3.25 1.87
CA TRP A 61 -11.12 4.24 2.56
C TRP A 61 -9.79 3.60 2.94
N GLN A 62 -8.69 4.13 2.41
CA GLN A 62 -7.35 3.66 2.71
C GLN A 62 -6.57 4.74 3.46
N VAL A 63 -5.94 4.35 4.57
CA VAL A 63 -4.94 5.17 5.25
C VAL A 63 -3.62 5.00 4.52
N PRO A 64 -3.01 6.07 3.98
CA PRO A 64 -1.72 5.96 3.30
C PRO A 64 -0.60 5.52 4.26
N PRO A 65 0.46 4.87 3.75
CA PRO A 65 1.64 4.57 4.56
C PRO A 65 2.36 5.84 5.03
N MET A 66 2.98 5.74 6.20
CA MET A 66 3.86 6.80 6.75
C MET A 66 5.06 7.07 5.84
N PHE A 67 5.62 6.03 5.22
CA PHE A 67 6.68 6.15 4.22
C PHE A 67 6.08 6.49 2.84
N SER A 68 5.45 7.66 2.71
CA SER A 68 4.90 8.13 1.44
C SER A 68 5.43 9.52 1.05
N ALA A 69 5.39 9.79 -0.26
CA ALA A 69 5.69 11.11 -0.82
C ALA A 69 4.54 12.12 -0.62
N ILE A 70 3.45 11.70 0.03
CA ILE A 70 2.33 12.59 0.38
C ILE A 70 2.89 13.68 1.29
N LYS A 71 2.47 14.92 1.04
CA LYS A 71 2.74 16.04 1.94
C LYS A 71 1.68 16.07 3.02
N HIS A 72 2.09 16.34 4.25
CA HIS A 72 1.14 16.58 5.32
C HIS A 72 0.34 17.86 5.04
N GLN A 73 -0.95 17.82 5.38
CA GLN A 73 -1.82 18.99 5.24
C GLN A 73 -1.37 20.15 6.13
N VAL A 74 -0.74 19.86 7.27
CA VAL A 74 -0.13 20.86 8.16
C VAL A 74 1.39 20.91 7.93
N GLY A 75 1.88 22.00 7.35
CA GLY A 75 3.32 22.31 7.25
C GLY A 75 4.02 21.93 5.93
N GLY A 76 3.36 21.26 4.98
CA GLY A 76 3.88 21.06 3.60
C GLY A 76 5.09 20.13 3.44
N GLU A 77 5.60 19.57 4.54
CA GLU A 77 6.69 18.59 4.57
C GLU A 77 6.23 17.20 4.09
N LYS A 78 7.12 16.42 3.45
CA LYS A 78 6.83 15.07 2.96
C LYS A 78 6.83 14.05 4.10
N MET A 79 6.01 13.00 4.00
CA MET A 79 5.83 12.04 5.09
C MET A 79 7.00 11.12 5.35
N TYR A 80 7.76 10.73 4.32
CA TYR A 80 8.98 9.99 4.56
C TYR A 80 10.02 10.78 5.38
N ASP A 81 10.07 12.12 5.27
CA ASP A 81 11.00 12.95 6.04
C ASP A 81 10.65 12.90 7.54
N LYS A 82 9.36 12.99 7.89
CA LYS A 82 8.88 12.88 9.27
C LYS A 82 9.03 11.47 9.85
N ALA A 83 8.71 10.43 9.06
CA ALA A 83 8.85 9.04 9.48
C ALA A 83 10.30 8.71 9.87
N ARG A 84 11.29 9.24 9.13
CA ARG A 84 12.71 9.10 9.46
C ARG A 84 13.13 9.82 10.74
N ARG A 85 12.42 10.86 11.16
CA ARG A 85 12.62 11.57 12.43
C ARG A 85 11.88 10.94 13.62
N GLY A 86 11.13 9.85 13.39
CA GLY A 86 10.35 9.18 14.44
C GLY A 86 9.05 9.91 14.83
N GLU A 87 8.63 10.91 14.05
CA GLU A 87 7.37 11.63 14.29
C GLU A 87 6.19 10.83 13.72
N SER A 88 5.30 10.36 14.60
CA SER A 88 4.01 9.77 14.21
C SER A 88 3.01 10.87 13.87
N VAL A 89 2.33 10.74 12.74
CA VAL A 89 1.33 11.69 12.28
C VAL A 89 0.06 10.94 11.90
N GLU A 90 -1.07 11.37 12.44
CA GLU A 90 -2.36 10.77 12.13
C GLU A 90 -2.77 11.13 10.70
N LEU A 91 -2.96 10.12 9.85
CA LEU A 91 -3.26 10.29 8.45
C LEU A 91 -4.76 10.12 8.20
N SER A 92 -5.39 11.17 7.67
CA SER A 92 -6.78 11.09 7.21
C SER A 92 -6.91 10.05 6.09
N PRO A 93 -7.84 9.09 6.20
CA PRO A 93 -8.13 8.13 5.15
C PRO A 93 -8.49 8.83 3.83
N ARG A 94 -8.13 8.23 2.71
CA ARG A 94 -8.49 8.71 1.37
C ARG A 94 -9.35 7.68 0.68
N ARG A 95 -10.34 8.15 -0.06
CA ARG A 95 -11.16 7.29 -0.91
C ARG A 95 -10.35 6.84 -2.11
N ILE A 96 -10.29 5.52 -2.34
CA ILE A 96 -9.69 4.90 -3.52
C ILE A 96 -10.69 3.93 -4.14
N SER A 97 -10.45 3.55 -5.40
CA SER A 97 -11.27 2.58 -6.13
C SER A 97 -10.40 1.45 -6.67
N ILE A 98 -10.75 0.21 -6.32
CA ILE A 98 -10.10 -0.98 -6.84
C ILE A 98 -11.05 -1.62 -7.86
N TYR A 99 -10.69 -1.53 -9.15
CA TYR A 99 -11.51 -2.03 -10.25
C TYR A 99 -11.34 -3.53 -10.49
N LYS A 100 -10.17 -4.07 -10.16
CA LYS A 100 -9.80 -5.46 -10.37
C LYS A 100 -8.69 -5.85 -9.40
N PHE A 101 -8.82 -7.02 -8.77
CA PHE A 101 -7.83 -7.60 -7.88
C PHE A 101 -7.79 -9.12 -8.12
N ASP A 102 -6.84 -9.56 -8.92
CA ASP A 102 -6.55 -10.99 -9.10
C ASP A 102 -5.43 -11.39 -8.12
N ILE A 103 -5.58 -12.55 -7.48
CA ILE A 103 -4.58 -13.08 -6.57
C ILE A 103 -4.55 -14.60 -6.62
N GLU A 104 -3.34 -15.15 -6.56
CA GLU A 104 -3.07 -16.58 -6.45
C GLU A 104 -1.89 -16.82 -5.51
N ARG A 105 -1.82 -18.01 -4.93
CA ARG A 105 -0.69 -18.40 -4.10
C ARG A 105 0.48 -18.73 -5.01
N SER A 106 1.63 -18.07 -4.78
CA SER A 106 2.89 -18.45 -5.40
C SER A 106 3.30 -19.85 -4.92
N LEU A 107 3.66 -20.72 -5.86
CA LEU A 107 4.20 -22.06 -5.58
C LEU A 107 5.75 -22.08 -5.57
N GLU A 108 6.36 -20.93 -5.85
CA GLU A 108 7.81 -20.69 -5.75
C GLU A 108 8.25 -20.34 -4.33
#